data_AF-A0A0L8BZN5-F1
#
_entry.id   AF-A0A0L8BZN5-F1
#
_cell.length_a   1.000
_cell.length_b   1.000
_cell.length_c   1.000
_cell.angle_alpha   90.00
_cell.angle_beta   90.00
_cell.angle_gamma   90.00
#
_symmetry.space_group_name_H-M   'P 1'
#
loop_
_entity.id
_entity.type
_entity.pdbx_description
1 polymer ?
#
loop_
_entity_poly.entity_id
_entity_poly.type
_entity_poly.pdbx_seq_one_letter_code
_entity_poly.pdbx_strand_id
1 'polypeptide(L)'
;MIVEHRTYTFRPGTVDGWMKKYEQQGLPIQKRHLNRFLGLYVSEIGHLHTTVLMWGYDSLADREARRTAMYADPEWQTFISGVWALDAIQSQDVMIMNPAPFSPGA
;
A
#
# COMPACT_ATOMS: atom_id res chain seq x y z
N MET A 1 2.15 8.11 -16.60
CA MET A 1 1.84 7.20 -15.50
C MET A 1 3.09 6.98 -14.66
N ILE A 2 2.94 6.96 -13.33
CA ILE A 2 3.97 6.57 -12.35
C ILE A 2 3.47 5.39 -11.52
N VAL A 3 4.40 4.62 -10.94
CA VAL A 3 4.11 3.52 -10.01
C VAL A 3 4.70 3.84 -8.65
N GLU A 4 3.88 3.78 -7.60
CA GLU A 4 4.33 3.83 -6.22
C GLU A 4 4.54 2.40 -5.72
N HIS A 5 5.79 2.05 -5.42
CA HIS A 5 6.21 0.80 -4.82
C HIS A 5 6.46 0.99 -3.34
N ARG A 6 5.77 0.21 -2.50
CA ARG A 6 5.84 0.29 -1.04
C ARG A 6 6.27 -1.06 -0.49
N THR A 7 7.40 -1.10 0.18
CA THR A 7 7.90 -2.28 0.88
C THR A 7 7.76 -2.05 2.37
N TYR A 8 7.03 -2.92 3.06
CA TYR A 8 6.88 -2.86 4.52
C TYR A 8 7.48 -4.11 5.14
N THR A 9 8.34 -3.93 6.15
CA THR A 9 8.83 -5.02 6.99
C THR A 9 8.04 -5.06 8.27
N PHE A 10 7.61 -6.25 8.66
CA PHE A 10 6.74 -6.50 9.79
C PHE A 10 7.47 -7.26 10.89
N ARG A 11 6.99 -7.09 12.13
CA ARG A 11 7.41 -7.97 13.21
C ARG A 11 7.03 -9.42 12.93
N PRO A 12 7.91 -10.39 13.22
CA PRO A 12 7.59 -11.81 13.05
C PRO A 12 6.26 -12.19 13.69
N GLY A 13 5.44 -12.96 12.97
CA GLY A 13 4.13 -13.43 13.44
C GLY A 13 2.98 -12.42 13.34
N THR A 14 3.21 -11.19 12.87
CA THR A 14 2.16 -10.15 12.81
C THR A 14 1.56 -9.90 11.42
N VAL A 15 2.19 -10.43 10.37
CA VAL A 15 1.81 -10.20 8.96
C VAL A 15 0.36 -10.63 8.71
N ASP A 16 -0.04 -11.82 9.15
CA ASP A 16 -1.37 -12.37 8.87
C ASP A 16 -2.50 -11.52 9.46
N GLY A 17 -2.32 -11.05 10.70
CA GLY A 17 -3.26 -10.16 11.36
C GLY A 17 -3.40 -8.83 10.63
N TRP A 18 -2.27 -8.28 10.18
CA TRP A 18 -2.26 -7.07 9.36
C TRP A 18 -2.93 -7.29 7.99
N MET A 19 -2.60 -8.38 7.30
CA MET A 19 -3.14 -8.73 5.98
C MET A 19 -4.65 -8.89 6.03
N LYS A 20 -5.18 -9.62 7.02
CA LYS A 20 -6.62 -9.78 7.22
C LYS A 20 -7.32 -8.43 7.45
N LYS A 21 -6.75 -7.57 8.29
CA LYS A 21 -7.30 -6.22 8.51
C LYS A 21 -7.25 -5.37 7.24
N TYR A 22 -6.13 -5.42 6.51
CA TYR A 22 -5.96 -4.69 5.26
C TYR A 22 -6.95 -5.15 4.19
N GLU A 23 -7.09 -6.45 3.96
CA GLU A 23 -8.03 -7.01 2.99
C GLU A 23 -9.48 -6.59 3.30
N GLN A 24 -9.89 -6.69 4.56
CA GLN A 24 -11.27 -6.44 4.97
C GLN A 24 -11.65 -4.96 5.02
N GLN A 25 -10.69 -4.08 5.33
CA GLN A 25 -10.97 -2.68 5.64
C GLN A 25 -10.15 -1.71 4.79
N GLY A 26 -8.82 -1.90 4.75
CA GLY A 26 -7.90 -0.97 4.11
C GLY A 26 -8.00 -0.94 2.58
N LEU A 27 -7.97 -2.11 1.94
CA LEU A 27 -7.95 -2.23 0.48
C LEU A 27 -9.23 -1.67 -0.17
N PRO A 28 -10.45 -1.94 0.31
CA PRO A 28 -11.66 -1.32 -0.24
C PRO A 28 -11.61 0.21 -0.21
N ILE A 29 -11.22 0.80 0.92
CA ILE A 29 -11.09 2.25 1.07
C ILE A 29 -10.05 2.79 0.07
N GLN A 30 -8.87 2.18 0.02
CA GLN A 30 -7.81 2.59 -0.91
C GLN A 30 -8.22 2.44 -2.37
N LYS A 31 -8.94 1.38 -2.76
CA LYS A 31 -9.42 1.22 -4.14
C LYS A 31 -10.38 2.34 -4.54
N ARG A 32 -11.27 2.79 -3.64
CA ARG A 32 -12.17 3.93 -3.91
C ARG A 32 -11.41 5.22 -4.21
N HIS A 33 -10.32 5.49 -3.49
CA HIS A 33 -9.58 6.75 -3.59
C HIS A 33 -8.42 6.73 -4.59
N LEU A 34 -7.62 5.66 -4.60
CA LEU A 34 -6.38 5.54 -5.36
C LEU A 34 -6.59 4.92 -6.75
N ASN A 35 -7.69 4.17 -6.93
CA ASN A 35 -8.22 3.61 -8.18
C ASN A 35 -7.38 2.51 -8.87
N ARG A 36 -6.06 2.71 -9.09
CA ARG A 36 -5.23 1.76 -9.87
C ARG A 36 -4.37 0.87 -8.98
N PHE A 37 -4.96 -0.17 -8.42
CA PHE A 37 -4.26 -1.20 -7.64
C PHE A 37 -3.50 -2.17 -8.56
N LEU A 38 -2.18 -2.26 -8.40
CA LEU A 38 -1.33 -3.13 -9.23
C LEU A 38 -0.99 -4.46 -8.54
N GLY A 39 -1.10 -4.52 -7.21
CA GLY A 39 -0.95 -5.75 -6.47
C GLY A 39 -0.41 -5.55 -5.06
N LEU A 40 -0.59 -6.58 -4.25
CA LEU A 40 -0.01 -6.75 -2.92
C LEU A 40 0.54 -8.17 -2.84
N TYR A 41 1.79 -8.29 -2.41
CA TYR A 41 2.52 -9.55 -2.34
C TYR A 41 3.13 -9.72 -0.95
N VAL A 42 3.28 -10.95 -0.49
CA VAL A 42 3.97 -11.31 0.75
C VAL A 42 5.21 -12.12 0.36
N SER A 43 6.34 -11.89 1.04
CA SER A 43 7.56 -12.65 0.79
C SER A 43 7.43 -14.12 1.25
N GLU A 44 7.70 -15.04 0.33
CA GLU A 44 7.82 -16.49 0.61
C GLU A 44 9.28 -16.90 0.85
N ILE A 45 10.21 -16.33 0.07
CA ILE A 45 11.66 -16.60 0.14
C ILE A 45 12.40 -15.27 0.10
N GLY A 46 13.48 -15.13 0.89
CA GLY A 46 14.32 -13.94 0.95
C GLY A 46 14.12 -13.15 2.23
N HIS A 47 13.88 -11.83 2.14
CA HIS A 47 13.57 -11.01 3.31
C HIS A 47 12.13 -11.31 3.76
N LEU A 48 12.02 -12.16 4.78
CA LEU A 48 10.72 -12.62 5.31
C LEU A 48 10.02 -11.50 6.08
N HIS A 49 8.73 -11.73 6.34
CA HIS A 49 7.86 -10.75 7.00
C HIS A 49 7.81 -9.43 6.25
N THR A 50 7.75 -9.49 4.92
CA THR A 50 7.74 -8.31 4.07
C THR A 50 6.56 -8.35 3.12
N THR A 51 5.91 -7.20 2.95
CA THR A 51 4.93 -7.02 1.88
C THR A 51 5.41 -6.02 0.85
N VAL A 52 5.07 -6.29 -0.41
CA VAL A 52 5.25 -5.35 -1.52
C VAL A 52 3.87 -4.93 -2.01
N LEU A 53 3.56 -3.64 -1.92
CA LEU A 53 2.30 -3.03 -2.35
C LEU A 53 2.57 -2.03 -3.48
N MET A 54 1.80 -2.13 -4.57
CA MET A 54 1.98 -1.27 -5.74
C MET A 54 0.68 -0.59 -6.18
N TRP A 55 0.78 0.72 -6.45
CA TRP A 55 -0.29 1.57 -6.96
C TRP A 55 0.17 2.36 -8.16
N GLY A 56 -0.69 2.52 -9.16
CA GLY A 56 -0.45 3.38 -10.31
C GLY A 56 -1.14 4.74 -10.16
N TYR A 57 -0.49 5.80 -10.66
CA TYR A 57 -1.04 7.15 -10.72
C TYR A 57 -0.72 7.80 -12.06
N ASP A 58 -1.49 8.80 -12.45
CA ASP A 58 -1.28 9.45 -13.74
C ASP A 58 -0.08 10.42 -13.69
N SER A 59 0.09 11.08 -12.54
CA SER A 59 1.23 11.96 -12.20
C SER A 59 1.44 12.03 -10.68
N LEU A 60 2.49 12.73 -10.23
CA LEU A 60 2.69 13.02 -8.80
C LEU A 60 1.58 13.91 -8.22
N ALA A 61 1.06 14.87 -9.01
CA ALA A 61 -0.04 15.73 -8.58
C ALA A 61 -1.35 14.93 -8.40
N ASP A 62 -1.63 14.01 -9.33
CA ASP A 62 -2.76 13.08 -9.22
C ASP A 62 -2.64 12.19 -7.97
N ARG A 63 -1.44 11.65 -7.71
CA ARG A 63 -1.14 10.92 -6.47
C ARG A 63 -1.44 11.77 -5.22
N GLU A 64 -0.95 13.00 -5.18
CA GLU A 64 -1.14 13.89 -4.03
C GLU A 64 -2.63 14.19 -3.78
N ALA A 65 -3.39 14.50 -4.82
CA ALA A 65 -4.82 14.76 -4.73
C ALA A 65 -5.58 13.54 -4.19
N ARG A 66 -5.35 12.34 -4.77
CA ARG A 66 -6.01 11.10 -4.33
C ARG A 66 -5.64 10.71 -2.91
N ARG A 67 -4.37 10.84 -2.53
CA ARG A 67 -3.92 10.53 -1.16
C ARG A 67 -4.47 11.53 -0.14
N THR A 68 -4.54 12.81 -0.49
CA THR A 68 -5.16 13.85 0.35
C THR A 68 -6.63 13.54 0.61
N ALA A 69 -7.39 13.20 -0.43
CA ALA A 69 -8.79 12.79 -0.29
C ALA A 69 -8.95 11.54 0.59
N MET A 70 -8.08 10.54 0.40
CA MET A 70 -8.05 9.34 1.24
C MET A 70 -7.74 9.66 2.71
N TYR A 71 -6.78 10.55 2.99
CA TYR A 71 -6.44 10.94 4.36
C TYR A 71 -7.57 11.70 5.08
N ALA A 72 -8.43 12.38 4.33
CA ALA A 72 -9.61 13.04 4.86
C ALA A 72 -10.79 12.09 5.13
N ASP A 73 -10.77 10.85 4.62
CA ASP A 73 -11.83 9.87 4.82
C ASP A 73 -11.86 9.35 6.28
N PRO A 74 -12.97 9.49 7.02
CA PRO A 74 -13.09 8.99 8.40
C PRO A 74 -12.90 7.46 8.53
N GLU A 75 -13.30 6.69 7.50
CA GLU A 75 -13.08 5.24 7.49
C GLU A 75 -11.58 4.94 7.39
N TRP A 76 -10.83 5.73 6.60
CA TRP A 76 -9.38 5.62 6.52
C TRP A 76 -8.71 5.96 7.84
N GLN A 77 -9.15 7.03 8.52
CA GLN A 77 -8.63 7.44 9.83
C GLN A 77 -8.83 6.35 10.89
N THR A 78 -10.00 5.72 10.89
CA THR A 78 -10.32 4.59 11.79
C THR A 78 -9.44 3.37 11.47
N PHE A 79 -9.33 3.03 10.18
CA PHE A 79 -8.50 1.92 9.72
C PHE A 79 -7.04 2.10 10.11
N ILE A 80 -6.45 3.27 9.80
CA ILE A 80 -5.01 3.53 9.99
C ILE A 80 -4.65 3.61 11.48
N SER A 81 -5.53 4.16 12.33
CA SER A 81 -5.37 4.12 13.79
C SER A 81 -5.29 2.67 14.29
N GLY A 82 -6.19 1.80 13.81
CA GLY A 82 -6.14 0.37 14.13
C GLY A 82 -4.88 -0.33 13.59
N VAL A 83 -4.34 0.08 12.45
CA VAL A 83 -3.05 -0.45 11.94
C VAL A 83 -1.91 -0.12 12.87
N TRP A 84 -1.84 1.13 13.37
CA TRP A 84 -0.79 1.53 14.32
C TRP A 84 -0.93 0.83 15.67
N ALA A 85 -2.16 0.59 16.14
CA ALA A 85 -2.41 -0.15 17.37
C ALA A 85 -1.98 -1.63 17.31
N LEU A 86 -1.94 -2.24 16.12
CA LEU A 86 -1.36 -3.59 15.94
C LEU A 86 0.15 -3.59 16.16
N ASP A 87 0.79 -2.43 15.96
CA ASP A 87 2.23 -2.24 16.09
C ASP A 87 3.04 -3.22 15.18
N ALA A 88 2.41 -3.79 14.16
CA ALA A 88 3.03 -4.79 13.27
C ALA A 88 4.18 -4.21 12.40
N ILE A 89 4.08 -2.91 12.12
CA ILE A 89 4.97 -1.96 11.42
C ILE A 89 6.45 -1.84 11.87
N GLN A 90 7.46 -2.48 11.28
CA GLN A 90 8.87 -2.18 11.64
C GLN A 90 9.51 -1.09 10.77
N SER A 91 9.38 -1.20 9.45
CA SER A 91 9.91 -0.21 8.51
C SER A 91 9.01 -0.06 7.30
N GLN A 92 9.12 1.10 6.65
CA GLN A 92 8.37 1.42 5.45
C GLN A 92 9.28 2.14 4.45
N ASP A 93 9.51 1.49 3.31
CA ASP A 93 10.30 2.03 2.20
C ASP A 93 9.36 2.29 1.02
N VAL A 94 9.41 3.50 0.46
CA VAL A 94 8.51 3.93 -0.62
C VAL A 94 9.32 4.52 -1.76
N MET A 95 9.06 4.03 -2.96
CA MET A 95 9.72 4.47 -4.19
C MET A 95 8.67 4.87 -5.24
N ILE A 96 8.92 5.97 -5.94
CA ILE A 96 8.19 6.32 -7.17
C ILE A 96 9.02 5.87 -8.36
N MET A 97 8.39 5.10 -9.26
CA MET A 97 9.02 4.51 -10.42
C MET A 97 8.32 4.96 -11.69
N ASN A 98 9.10 5.13 -12.77
CA ASN A 98 8.56 5.24 -14.11
C ASN A 98 8.57 3.85 -14.75
N PRO A 99 7.49 3.40 -15.39
CA PRO A 99 7.51 2.15 -16.13
C PRO A 99 8.49 2.25 -17.30
N ALA A 100 9.25 1.18 -17.57
CA ALA A 100 10.06 1.07 -18.77
C ALA A 100 9.16 1.03 -20.03
N PRO A 101 9.65 1.43 -21.22
CA PRO A 101 8.83 1.51 -22.44
C PRO A 101 8.14 0.20 -22.86
N PHE A 102 8.64 -0.95 -22.41
CA PHE A 102 8.11 -2.29 -22.72
C PHE A 102 7.44 -2.96 -21.50
N SER A 103 7.19 -2.21 -20.43
CA SER A 103 6.47 -2.73 -19.26
C SER A 103 5.00 -3.00 -19.62
N PRO A 104 4.41 -4.13 -19.20
CA PRO A 104 2.99 -4.39 -19.44
C PRO A 104 2.12 -3.34 -18.74
N GLY A 105 1.10 -2.84 -19.46
CA GLY A 105 0.16 -1.84 -18.95
C GLY A 105 0.70 -0.41 -18.84
N ALA A 106 1.88 -0.14 -19.43
CA ALA A 106 2.42 1.22 -19.61
C ALA A 106 1.63 2.04 -20.64
#